data_AF-A0A966HE45-F1
#
_entry.id   AF-A0A966HE45-F1
#
_cell.length_a   1.000
_cell.length_b   1.000
_cell.length_c   1.000
_cell.angle_alpha   90.00
_cell.angle_beta   90.00
_cell.angle_gamma   90.00
#
_symmetry.space_group_name_H-M   'P 1'
#
loop_
_entity.id
_entity.type
_entity.pdbx_description
1 polymer ?
#
loop_
_entity_poly.entity_id
_entity_poly.type
_entity_poly.pdbx_seq_one_letter_code
_entity_poly.pdbx_strand_id
1 'polypeptide(L)'
;MKYYLLISIVLFSFATTWSVYKVGRRNELSISLHVAQTRLTRWVFGITGSVAILLASLTIYGALLPLYDAPTIMYAAFGFLLLQMLVTVIVPYIEGSWQGKIHNLTAWGMCYTIPAIATLSLFLPLSLLARVSTITILITEILLMIIVLVSTNQRQKFFLFQSAFLTLFFALLAILTYV
;
A
#
# COMPACT_ATOMS: atom_id res chain seq x y z
N MET A 1 -1.74 15.11 -14.22
CA MET A 1 -1.97 14.46 -12.90
C MET A 1 -2.01 12.94 -12.99
N LYS A 2 -2.70 12.33 -13.96
CA LYS A 2 -2.73 10.86 -14.11
C LYS A 2 -1.34 10.20 -14.05
N TYR A 3 -0.36 10.73 -14.79
CA TYR A 3 1.03 10.24 -14.77
C TYR A 3 1.70 10.23 -13.37
N TYR A 4 1.25 11.04 -12.41
CA TYR A 4 1.82 11.05 -11.06
C TYR A 4 1.57 9.73 -10.32
N LEU A 5 0.44 9.05 -10.59
CA LEU A 5 0.20 7.71 -10.06
C LEU A 5 1.18 6.69 -10.67
N LEU A 6 1.44 6.76 -11.98
CA LEU A 6 2.41 5.86 -12.62
C LEU A 6 3.83 6.10 -12.08
N ILE A 7 4.22 7.37 -11.92
CA ILE A 7 5.50 7.73 -11.31
C ILE A 7 5.56 7.22 -9.86
N SER A 8 4.50 7.36 -9.08
CA SER A 8 4.41 6.82 -7.72
C SER A 8 4.64 5.31 -7.68
N ILE A 9 3.98 4.55 -8.58
CA ILE A 9 4.16 3.09 -8.70
C ILE A 9 5.61 2.77 -9.05
N VAL A 10 6.18 3.45 -10.05
CA VAL A 10 7.58 3.24 -10.48
C VAL A 10 8.56 3.53 -9.34
N LEU A 11 8.34 4.60 -8.57
CA LEU A 11 9.18 4.93 -7.43
C LEU A 11 9.11 3.87 -6.33
N PHE A 12 7.91 3.38 -5.99
CA PHE A 12 7.75 2.30 -5.02
C PHE A 12 8.40 1.00 -5.49
N SER A 13 8.20 0.61 -6.75
CA SER A 13 8.84 -0.57 -7.33
C SER A 13 10.36 -0.43 -7.32
N PHE A 14 10.89 0.71 -7.77
CA PHE A 14 12.32 0.97 -7.77
C PHE A 14 12.92 0.91 -6.36
N ALA A 15 12.35 1.64 -5.39
CA ALA A 15 12.86 1.66 -4.02
C ALA A 15 12.85 0.26 -3.37
N THR A 16 11.79 -0.50 -3.65
CA THR A 16 11.65 -1.89 -3.19
C THR A 16 12.72 -2.79 -3.79
N THR A 17 12.81 -2.85 -5.12
CA THR A 17 13.77 -3.71 -5.82
C THR A 17 15.20 -3.33 -5.51
N TRP A 18 15.50 -2.03 -5.45
CA TRP A 18 16.81 -1.53 -5.09
C TRP A 18 17.19 -1.91 -3.66
N SER A 19 16.27 -1.81 -2.69
CA SER A 19 16.53 -2.21 -1.30
C SER A 19 16.86 -3.70 -1.19
N VAL A 20 16.12 -4.55 -1.92
CA VAL A 20 16.39 -6.00 -1.99
C VAL A 20 17.75 -6.27 -2.65
N TYR A 21 18.06 -5.60 -3.76
CA TYR A 21 19.34 -5.75 -4.45
C TYR A 21 20.52 -5.31 -3.58
N LYS A 22 20.38 -4.19 -2.85
CA LYS A 22 21.45 -3.63 -2.02
C LYS A 22 21.80 -4.51 -0.81
N VAL A 23 20.80 -5.17 -0.22
CA VAL A 23 20.96 -6.07 0.93
C VAL A 23 21.34 -7.49 0.51
N GLY A 24 20.99 -7.88 -0.71
CA GLY A 24 21.09 -9.25 -1.21
C GLY A 24 19.75 -9.97 -1.03
N ARG A 25 19.40 -10.80 -2.01
CA ARG A 25 18.15 -11.57 -2.00
C ARG A 25 18.19 -12.62 -0.90
N ARG A 26 17.32 -12.47 0.11
CA ARG A 26 17.11 -13.44 1.17
C ARG A 26 15.63 -13.80 1.23
N ASN A 27 15.31 -15.06 0.99
CA ASN A 27 13.92 -15.52 0.85
C ASN A 27 13.14 -15.41 2.17
N GLU A 28 13.84 -15.40 3.31
CA GLU A 28 13.24 -15.21 4.63
C GLU A 28 12.91 -13.75 4.97
N LEU A 29 13.40 -12.77 4.21
CA LEU A 29 13.19 -11.35 4.50
C LEU A 29 12.06 -10.77 3.65
N SER A 30 11.12 -10.09 4.30
CA SER A 30 10.16 -9.23 3.61
C SER A 30 10.80 -7.93 3.10
N ILE A 31 10.08 -7.15 2.30
CA ILE A 31 10.56 -5.84 1.83
C ILE A 31 10.86 -4.91 3.02
N SER A 32 9.94 -4.82 3.99
CA SER A 32 10.14 -4.01 5.20
C SER A 32 11.37 -4.46 5.99
N LEU A 33 11.65 -5.77 6.03
CA LEU A 33 12.83 -6.34 6.68
C LEU A 33 14.12 -6.08 5.90
N HIS A 34 14.08 -6.11 4.56
CA HIS A 34 15.22 -5.70 3.72
C HIS A 34 15.53 -4.21 3.93
N VAL A 35 14.51 -3.34 3.89
CA VAL A 35 14.67 -1.90 4.12
C VAL A 35 15.30 -1.62 5.48
N ALA A 36 14.92 -2.37 6.51
CA ALA A 36 15.43 -2.20 7.85
C ALA A 36 16.91 -2.59 8.04
N GLN A 37 17.56 -3.32 7.12
CA GLN A 37 18.91 -3.84 7.34
C GLN A 37 20.00 -2.77 7.49
N THR A 38 19.93 -1.70 6.69
CA THR A 38 20.98 -0.65 6.70
C THR A 38 20.37 0.73 6.88
N ARG A 39 21.14 1.68 7.44
CA ARG A 39 20.69 3.08 7.52
C ARG A 39 20.42 3.66 6.12
N LEU A 40 21.25 3.31 5.14
CA LEU A 40 21.10 3.80 3.77
C LEU A 40 19.78 3.32 3.13
N THR A 41 19.43 2.04 3.27
CA THR A 41 18.17 1.50 2.73
C THR A 41 16.96 2.15 3.38
N ARG A 42 17.00 2.41 4.70
CA ARG A 42 15.95 3.13 5.42
C ARG A 42 15.75 4.54 4.87
N TRP A 43 16.83 5.29 4.67
CA TRP A 43 16.76 6.67 4.15
C TRP A 43 16.26 6.71 2.71
N VAL A 44 16.83 5.90 1.82
CA VAL A 44 16.45 5.89 0.40
C VAL A 44 14.99 5.44 0.24
N PHE A 45 14.58 4.38 0.93
CA PHE A 45 13.18 3.92 0.90
C PHE A 45 12.24 4.96 1.52
N GLY A 46 12.62 5.54 2.66
CA GLY A 46 11.86 6.57 3.36
C GLY A 46 11.57 7.79 2.48
N ILE A 47 12.62 8.35 1.86
CA ILE A 47 12.51 9.52 0.97
C ILE A 47 11.71 9.16 -0.28
N THR A 48 12.10 8.09 -0.98
CA THR A 48 11.48 7.70 -2.25
C THR A 48 10.01 7.33 -2.07
N GLY A 49 9.69 6.56 -1.03
CA GLY A 49 8.32 6.19 -0.70
C GLY A 49 7.48 7.39 -0.26
N SER A 50 8.05 8.36 0.47
CA SER A 50 7.33 9.59 0.84
C SER A 50 6.99 10.44 -0.39
N VAL A 51 7.93 10.58 -1.33
CA VAL A 51 7.68 11.26 -2.62
C VAL A 51 6.60 10.51 -3.41
N ALA A 52 6.66 9.18 -3.46
CA ALA A 52 5.66 8.37 -4.14
C ALA A 52 4.26 8.55 -3.51
N ILE A 53 4.15 8.57 -2.18
CA ILE A 53 2.89 8.81 -1.46
C ILE A 53 2.35 10.21 -1.76
N LEU A 54 3.22 11.23 -1.81
CA LEU A 54 2.82 12.59 -2.18
C LEU A 54 2.26 12.65 -3.62
N LEU A 55 2.91 11.98 -4.58
CA LEU A 55 2.43 11.93 -5.96
C LEU A 55 1.09 11.17 -6.07
N ALA A 56 0.94 10.09 -5.30
CA ALA A 56 -0.32 9.36 -5.22
C ALA A 56 -1.42 10.23 -4.60
N SER A 57 -1.14 10.96 -3.51
CA SER A 57 -2.11 11.82 -2.84
C SER A 57 -2.56 12.96 -3.74
N LEU A 58 -1.65 13.59 -4.50
CA LEU A 58 -2.01 14.60 -5.49
C LEU A 58 -2.94 14.03 -6.56
N THR A 59 -2.73 12.79 -6.99
CA THR A 59 -3.63 12.14 -7.96
C THR A 59 -4.99 11.84 -7.34
N ILE A 60 -5.02 11.30 -6.12
CA ILE A 60 -6.25 10.92 -5.42
C ILE A 60 -7.11 12.16 -5.15
N TYR A 61 -6.55 13.17 -4.48
CA TYR A 61 -7.30 14.35 -4.03
C TYR A 61 -7.50 15.40 -5.12
N GLY A 62 -6.55 15.54 -6.03
CA GLY A 62 -6.61 16.56 -7.08
C GLY A 62 -7.31 16.11 -8.36
N ALA A 63 -7.51 14.79 -8.56
CA ALA A 63 -8.13 14.28 -9.77
C ALA A 63 -9.15 13.17 -9.52
N LEU A 64 -8.78 12.08 -8.81
CA LEU A 64 -9.61 10.89 -8.69
C LEU A 64 -10.93 11.16 -7.94
N LEU A 65 -10.85 11.63 -6.70
CA LEU A 65 -12.05 11.83 -5.87
C LEU A 65 -12.96 12.94 -6.42
N PRO A 66 -12.44 14.07 -6.94
CA PRO A 66 -13.28 15.06 -7.62
C PRO A 66 -13.95 14.52 -8.89
N LEU A 67 -13.28 13.66 -9.67
CA LEU A 67 -13.85 13.09 -10.90
C LEU A 67 -15.15 12.32 -10.65
N TYR A 68 -15.24 11.67 -9.48
CA TYR A 68 -16.40 10.84 -9.11
C TYR A 68 -17.37 11.52 -8.14
N ASP A 69 -17.22 12.83 -7.88
CA ASP A 69 -17.97 13.55 -6.84
C ASP A 69 -18.01 12.78 -5.51
N ALA A 70 -16.86 12.22 -5.12
CA ALA A 70 -16.80 11.24 -4.05
C ALA A 70 -17.24 11.85 -2.70
N PRO A 71 -17.93 11.08 -1.84
CA PRO A 71 -18.36 11.58 -0.53
C PRO A 71 -17.17 11.77 0.42
N THR A 72 -17.33 12.65 1.42
CA THR A 72 -16.30 12.97 2.44
C THR A 72 -15.70 11.73 3.11
N ILE A 73 -16.48 10.67 3.29
CA ILE A 73 -16.00 9.40 3.87
C ILE A 73 -14.87 8.77 3.03
N MET A 74 -14.91 8.90 1.70
CA MET A 74 -13.83 8.41 0.83
C MET A 74 -12.58 9.26 0.97
N TYR A 75 -12.71 10.60 1.05
CA TYR A 75 -11.58 11.50 1.33
C TYR A 75 -10.88 11.13 2.64
N ALA A 76 -11.66 10.84 3.69
CA ALA A 76 -11.13 10.42 4.98
C ALA A 76 -10.47 9.03 4.91
N ALA A 77 -11.09 8.06 4.24
CA ALA A 77 -10.56 6.70 4.11
C ALA A 77 -9.22 6.68 3.36
N PHE A 78 -9.14 7.36 2.21
CA PHE A 78 -7.88 7.49 1.48
C PHE A 78 -6.82 8.25 2.28
N GLY A 79 -7.21 9.28 3.04
CA GLY A 79 -6.28 10.05 3.86
C GLY A 79 -5.69 9.24 4.99
N PHE A 80 -6.53 8.44 5.64
CA PHE A 80 -6.10 7.50 6.66
C PHE A 80 -5.14 6.44 6.10
N LEU A 81 -5.43 5.87 4.93
CA LEU A 81 -4.53 4.92 4.28
C LEU A 81 -3.19 5.55 3.90
N LEU A 82 -3.19 6.75 3.30
CA LEU A 82 -1.96 7.46 2.94
C LEU A 82 -1.11 7.78 4.16
N LEU A 83 -1.75 8.14 5.29
CA LEU A 83 -1.05 8.33 6.57
C LEU A 83 -0.42 7.02 7.07
N GLN A 84 -1.15 5.90 7.03
CA GLN A 84 -0.59 4.60 7.39
C GLN A 84 0.60 4.22 6.49
N MET A 85 0.49 4.44 5.17
CA MET A 85 1.59 4.21 4.23
C MET A 85 2.80 5.08 4.57
N LEU A 86 2.57 6.36 4.90
CA LEU A 86 3.63 7.30 5.24
C LEU A 86 4.37 6.88 6.51
N VAL A 87 3.62 6.51 7.55
CA VAL A 87 4.22 5.97 8.79
C VAL A 87 5.01 4.70 8.50
N THR A 88 4.48 3.79 7.68
CA THR A 88 5.16 2.52 7.34
C THR A 88 6.48 2.74 6.59
N VAL A 89 6.52 3.75 5.71
CA VAL A 89 7.72 4.10 4.93
C VAL A 89 8.78 4.83 5.77
N ILE A 90 8.36 5.69 6.70
CA ILE A 90 9.26 6.50 7.53
C ILE A 90 9.75 5.72 8.77
N VAL A 91 8.90 4.90 9.37
CA VAL A 91 9.21 4.14 10.58
C VAL A 91 9.73 2.76 10.18
N PRO A 92 11.04 2.49 10.28
CA PRO A 92 11.59 1.20 9.91
C PRO A 92 11.11 0.12 10.88
N TYR A 93 10.87 -1.08 10.36
CA TYR A 93 10.59 -2.23 11.21
C TYR A 93 11.86 -2.68 11.94
N ILE A 94 11.91 -2.52 13.26
CA ILE A 94 12.99 -3.02 14.11
C ILE A 94 12.34 -3.95 15.15
N GLU A 95 12.69 -5.22 15.11
CA GLU A 95 12.12 -6.23 16.01
C GLU A 95 12.38 -5.87 17.49
N GLY A 96 11.39 -6.16 18.36
CA GLY A 96 11.47 -5.86 19.80
C GLY A 96 11.37 -4.39 20.19
N SER A 97 11.43 -3.45 19.24
CA SER A 97 11.41 -2.01 19.51
C SER A 97 10.01 -1.39 19.46
N TRP A 98 9.88 -0.15 19.95
CA TRP A 98 8.66 0.64 19.79
C TRP A 98 8.37 0.96 18.31
N GLN A 99 9.41 1.19 17.50
CA GLN A 99 9.26 1.41 16.06
C GLN A 99 8.64 0.20 15.37
N GLY A 100 9.10 -1.01 15.73
CA GLY A 100 8.54 -2.26 15.21
C GLY A 100 7.07 -2.45 15.58
N LYS A 101 6.65 -2.04 16.79
CA LYS A 101 5.24 -2.06 17.20
C LYS A 101 4.39 -1.11 16.36
N ILE A 102 4.85 0.13 16.13
CA ILE A 102 4.14 1.12 15.31
C ILE A 102 4.06 0.67 13.85
N HIS A 103 5.17 0.21 13.27
CA HIS A 103 5.19 -0.31 11.89
C HIS A 103 4.22 -1.49 11.73
N ASN A 104 4.19 -2.42 12.69
CA ASN A 104 3.24 -3.53 12.67
C ASN A 104 1.79 -3.04 12.73
N LEU A 105 1.48 -2.16 13.70
CA LEU A 105 0.13 -1.66 13.88
C LEU A 105 -0.38 -0.96 12.62
N THR A 106 0.47 -0.11 12.03
CA THR A 106 0.12 0.64 10.81
C THR A 106 0.01 -0.27 9.60
N ALA A 107 0.93 -1.23 9.43
CA ALA A 107 0.84 -2.21 8.35
C ALA A 107 -0.44 -3.06 8.46
N TRP A 108 -0.79 -3.56 9.64
CA TRP A 108 -2.05 -4.28 9.85
C TRP A 108 -3.25 -3.38 9.59
N GLY A 109 -3.21 -2.13 10.05
CA GLY A 109 -4.21 -1.11 9.75
C GLY A 109 -4.43 -0.94 8.25
N MET A 110 -3.36 -0.92 7.44
CA MET A 110 -3.48 -0.85 5.97
C MET A 110 -4.22 -2.06 5.41
N CYS A 111 -3.91 -3.27 5.87
CA CYS A 111 -4.57 -4.48 5.38
C CYS A 111 -6.09 -4.52 5.64
N TYR A 112 -6.58 -3.79 6.65
CA TYR A 112 -8.02 -3.59 6.86
C TYR A 112 -8.58 -2.40 6.08
N THR A 113 -7.78 -1.34 5.94
CA THR A 113 -8.22 -0.08 5.30
C THR A 113 -8.33 -0.23 3.78
N ILE A 114 -7.43 -1.00 3.15
CA ILE A 114 -7.44 -1.24 1.71
C ILE A 114 -8.75 -1.92 1.23
N PRO A 115 -9.19 -3.05 1.81
CA PRO A 115 -10.48 -3.66 1.48
C PRO A 115 -11.68 -2.73 1.73
N ALA A 116 -11.61 -1.90 2.77
CA ALA A 116 -12.65 -0.92 3.06
C ALA A 116 -12.72 0.13 1.94
N ILE A 117 -11.58 0.62 1.44
CA ILE A 117 -11.52 1.53 0.29
C ILE A 117 -12.03 0.85 -0.99
N ALA A 118 -11.65 -0.40 -1.25
CA ALA A 118 -12.16 -1.15 -2.40
C ALA A 118 -13.69 -1.28 -2.34
N THR A 119 -14.24 -1.57 -1.15
CA THR A 119 -15.69 -1.63 -0.91
C THR A 119 -16.36 -0.28 -1.15
N LEU A 120 -15.81 0.80 -0.58
CA LEU A 120 -16.33 2.16 -0.79
C LEU A 120 -16.29 2.58 -2.27
N SER A 121 -15.26 2.16 -3.00
CA SER A 121 -15.09 2.48 -4.42
C SER A 121 -16.18 1.87 -5.31
N LEU A 122 -16.83 0.77 -4.88
CA LEU A 122 -17.95 0.16 -5.63
C LEU A 122 -19.22 1.03 -5.67
N PHE A 123 -19.32 2.03 -4.79
CA PHE A 123 -20.41 3.01 -4.79
C PHE A 123 -20.18 4.18 -5.75
N LEU A 124 -18.98 4.28 -6.34
CA LEU A 124 -18.71 5.27 -7.38
C LEU A 124 -19.39 4.88 -8.71
N PRO A 125 -19.65 5.85 -9.61
CA PRO A 125 -20.19 5.57 -10.94
C PRO A 125 -19.10 4.98 -11.86
N LEU A 126 -18.74 3.73 -11.61
CA LEU A 126 -17.70 2.99 -12.34
C LEU A 126 -18.23 2.38 -13.65
N SER A 127 -17.35 2.30 -14.67
CA SER A 127 -17.57 1.47 -15.85
C SER A 127 -17.73 -0.01 -15.46
N LEU A 128 -18.37 -0.82 -16.31
CA LEU A 128 -18.56 -2.25 -16.03
C LEU A 128 -17.22 -2.97 -15.77
N LEU A 129 -16.21 -2.66 -16.61
CA LEU A 129 -14.87 -3.23 -16.47
C LEU A 129 -14.24 -2.82 -15.13
N ALA A 130 -14.25 -1.52 -14.79
CA ALA A 130 -13.71 -1.04 -13.52
C ALA A 130 -14.40 -1.65 -12.30
N ARG A 131 -15.74 -1.81 -12.35
CA ARG A 131 -16.52 -2.44 -11.29
C ARG A 131 -16.14 -3.91 -11.10
N VAL A 132 -16.08 -4.70 -12.18
CA VAL A 132 -15.71 -6.12 -12.10
C VAL A 132 -14.28 -6.27 -11.56
N SER A 133 -13.32 -5.50 -12.08
CA SER A 133 -11.95 -5.54 -11.59
C SER A 133 -11.83 -5.15 -10.12
N THR A 134 -12.61 -4.16 -9.66
CA THR A 134 -12.66 -3.75 -8.24
C THR A 134 -13.21 -4.88 -7.35
N ILE A 135 -14.26 -5.60 -7.79
CA ILE A 135 -14.78 -6.77 -7.07
C ILE A 135 -13.73 -7.88 -6.99
N THR A 136 -13.02 -8.17 -8.09
CA THR A 136 -11.95 -9.18 -8.11
C THR A 136 -10.83 -8.82 -7.13
N ILE A 137 -10.42 -7.54 -7.10
CA ILE A 137 -9.42 -7.06 -6.14
C ILE A 137 -9.92 -7.24 -4.70
N LEU A 138 -11.14 -6.78 -4.40
CA LEU A 138 -11.72 -6.89 -3.07
C LEU A 138 -11.77 -8.35 -2.57
N ILE A 139 -12.24 -9.28 -3.42
CA ILE A 139 -12.28 -10.71 -3.09
C ILE A 139 -10.86 -11.22 -2.82
N THR A 140 -9.89 -10.84 -3.66
CA THR A 140 -8.49 -11.25 -3.49
C THR A 140 -7.91 -10.74 -2.17
N GLU A 141 -8.18 -9.50 -1.79
CA GLU A 141 -7.73 -8.90 -0.54
C GLU A 141 -8.36 -9.58 0.68
N ILE A 142 -9.66 -9.90 0.62
CA ILE A 142 -10.35 -10.65 1.67
C ILE A 142 -9.75 -12.05 1.82
N LEU A 143 -9.50 -12.76 0.72
CA LEU A 143 -8.87 -14.07 0.74
C LEU A 143 -7.45 -14.02 1.31
N LEU A 144 -6.64 -13.03 0.91
CA LEU A 144 -5.33 -12.79 1.50
C LEU A 144 -5.42 -12.54 3.00
N MET A 145 -6.39 -11.74 3.44
CA MET A 145 -6.59 -11.46 4.86
C MET A 145 -6.96 -12.72 5.64
N ILE A 146 -7.85 -13.56 5.10
CA ILE A 146 -8.20 -14.87 5.70
C ILE A 146 -6.96 -15.77 5.80
N ILE A 147 -6.17 -15.88 4.72
CA ILE A 147 -4.94 -16.70 4.71
C ILE A 147 -3.96 -16.23 5.79
N VAL A 148 -3.79 -14.91 5.94
CA VAL A 148 -2.92 -14.35 6.97
C VAL A 148 -3.45 -14.67 8.36
N LEU A 149 -4.75 -14.49 8.62
CA LEU A 149 -5.37 -14.69 9.92
C LEU A 149 -5.40 -16.17 10.35
N VAL A 150 -5.57 -17.10 9.41
CA VAL A 150 -5.65 -18.55 9.70
C VAL A 150 -4.26 -19.20 9.84
N SER A 151 -3.20 -18.56 9.35
CA SER A 151 -1.85 -19.13 9.42
C SER A 151 -1.25 -19.07 10.84
N THR A 152 -0.70 -20.18 11.32
CA THR A 152 0.01 -20.27 12.62
C THR A 152 1.20 -19.30 12.75
N ASN A 153 1.94 -19.03 11.66
CA ASN A 153 3.02 -18.03 11.62
C ASN A 153 2.54 -16.65 11.12
N GLN A 154 1.52 -16.07 11.77
CA GLN A 154 0.90 -14.80 11.34
C GLN A 154 1.92 -13.69 11.09
N ARG A 155 2.90 -13.45 11.97
CA ARG A 155 3.87 -12.35 11.84
C ARG A 155 4.77 -12.46 10.62
N GLN A 156 5.42 -13.61 10.39
CA GLN A 156 6.34 -13.78 9.26
C GLN A 156 5.59 -13.74 7.93
N LYS A 157 4.41 -14.36 7.86
CA LYS A 157 3.60 -14.35 6.65
C LYS A 157 2.97 -12.99 6.38
N PHE A 158 2.55 -12.26 7.41
CA PHE A 158 1.99 -10.92 7.28
C PHE A 158 2.92 -9.99 6.51
N PHE A 159 4.20 -9.97 6.86
CA PHE A 159 5.18 -9.14 6.16
C PHE A 159 5.44 -9.57 4.72
N LEU A 160 5.33 -10.87 4.42
CA LEU A 160 5.40 -11.38 3.06
C LEU A 160 4.20 -10.88 2.24
N PHE A 161 2.99 -10.97 2.82
CA PHE A 161 1.73 -10.59 2.17
C PHE A 161 1.46 -9.09 2.12
N GLN A 162 2.08 -8.28 2.98
CA GLN A 162 1.95 -6.81 2.98
C GLN A 162 2.20 -6.21 1.59
N SER A 163 3.19 -6.75 0.88
CA SER A 163 3.53 -6.33 -0.48
C SER A 163 2.42 -6.63 -1.51
N ALA A 164 1.71 -7.75 -1.32
CA ALA A 164 0.58 -8.13 -2.16
C ALA A 164 -0.61 -7.19 -1.95
N PHE A 165 -0.94 -6.84 -0.70
CA PHE A 165 -1.97 -5.84 -0.39
C PHE A 165 -1.67 -4.49 -1.03
N LEU A 166 -0.44 -4.00 -0.91
CA LEU A 166 -0.03 -2.73 -1.55
C LEU A 166 -0.08 -2.80 -3.07
N THR A 167 0.29 -3.93 -3.67
CA THR A 167 0.20 -4.14 -5.12
C THR A 167 -1.25 -4.09 -5.60
N LEU A 168 -2.16 -4.77 -4.89
CA LEU A 168 -3.59 -4.75 -5.19
C LEU A 168 -4.19 -3.35 -5.01
N PHE A 169 -3.77 -2.61 -4.00
CA PHE A 169 -4.17 -1.21 -3.82
C PHE A 169 -3.72 -0.31 -4.97
N PHE A 170 -2.48 -0.42 -5.43
CA PHE A 170 -2.02 0.35 -6.59
C PHE A 170 -2.72 -0.07 -7.88
N ALA A 171 -3.05 -1.35 -8.04
CA ALA A 171 -3.87 -1.84 -9.15
C ALA A 171 -5.27 -1.23 -9.10
N LEU A 172 -5.90 -1.18 -7.93
CA LEU A 172 -7.19 -0.52 -7.72
C LEU A 172 -7.11 0.96 -8.11
N LEU A 173 -6.11 1.70 -7.61
CA LEU A 173 -5.91 3.10 -7.98
C LEU A 173 -5.76 3.28 -9.50
N ALA A 174 -5.02 2.39 -10.16
CA ALA A 174 -4.86 2.44 -11.61
C ALA A 174 -6.19 2.19 -12.32
N ILE A 175 -6.96 1.18 -11.92
CA ILE A 175 -8.30 0.91 -12.47
C ILE A 175 -9.18 2.14 -12.33
N LEU A 176 -9.30 2.70 -11.12
CA LEU A 176 -10.15 3.87 -10.87
C LEU A 176 -9.66 5.15 -11.60
N THR A 177 -8.40 5.21 -12.06
CA THR A 177 -7.86 6.40 -12.75
C THR A 177 -7.97 6.30 -14.27
N TYR A 178 -7.93 5.07 -14.81
CA TYR A 178 -7.69 4.81 -16.23
C TYR A 178 -8.78 4.01 -16.94
N VAL A 179 -9.76 3.44 -16.22
CA VAL A 179 -10.80 2.52 -16.73
C VAL A 179 -12.19 3.00 -16.34
#